data_AF-A0A258B6S6-F1
#
_entry.id   AF-A0A258B6S6-F1
#
_cell.length_a   1.000
_cell.length_b   1.000
_cell.length_c   1.000
_cell.angle_alpha   90.00
_cell.angle_beta   90.00
_cell.angle_gamma   90.00
#
_symmetry.space_group_name_H-M   'P 1'
#
loop_
_entity.id
_entity.type
_entity.pdbx_description
1 polymer ?
#
loop_
_entity_poly.entity_id
_entity_poly.type
_entity_poly.pdbx_seq_one_letter_code
_entity_poly.pdbx_strand_id
1 'polypeptide(L)' 'SPALEKTLNVLGIYHFWQVASWTPENVAWLAQRIENGDRIARENWMAQAARLQQSRLAKLA' A
#
# COMPACT_ATOMS: atom_id res chain seq x y z
N SER A 1 -6.58 8.72 -3.27
CA SER A 1 -6.76 10.10 -3.78
C SER A 1 -5.40 10.63 -4.21
N PRO A 2 -5.33 11.66 -5.06
CA PRO A 2 -4.05 12.27 -5.45
C PRO A 2 -3.22 12.77 -4.26
N ALA A 3 -3.87 13.17 -3.17
CA ALA A 3 -3.19 13.57 -1.93
C ALA A 3 -2.50 12.39 -1.23
N LEU A 4 -3.22 11.28 -1.06
CA LEU A 4 -2.66 10.05 -0.46
C LEU A 4 -1.46 9.53 -1.26
N GLU A 5 -1.57 9.50 -2.59
CA GLU A 5 -0.48 9.08 -3.47
C GLU A 5 0.78 9.93 -3.28
N LYS A 6 0.63 11.27 -3.23
CA LYS A 6 1.75 12.17 -2.93
C LYS A 6 2.39 11.87 -1.58
N THR A 7 1.59 11.64 -0.54
CA THR A 7 2.12 11.29 0.79
C THR A 7 2.89 9.98 0.77
N LEU A 8 2.35 8.93 0.13
CA LEU A 8 3.04 7.64 0.01
C LEU A 8 4.37 7.78 -0.77
N ASN A 9 4.37 8.55 -1.86
CA ASN A 9 5.57 8.81 -2.65
C ASN A 9 6.65 9.56 -1.83
N VAL A 10 6.27 10.55 -1.02
CA VAL A 10 7.21 11.24 -0.12
C VAL A 10 7.82 10.26 0.91
N LEU A 11 7.07 9.24 1.32
CA LEU A 11 7.53 8.18 2.22
C LEU A 11 8.29 7.05 1.49
N GLY A 12 8.56 7.17 0.19
CA GLY A 12 9.31 6.19 -0.59
C GLY A 12 8.50 4.97 -1.09
N ILE A 13 7.17 5.04 -1.03
CA ILE A 13 6.26 3.95 -1.43
C ILE A 13 5.69 4.27 -2.81
N TYR A 14 6.15 3.56 -3.84
CA TYR A 14 5.82 3.80 -5.25
C TYR A 14 5.19 2.58 -5.95
N HIS A 15 5.32 1.40 -5.37
CA HIS A 15 4.96 0.15 -6.03
C HIS A 15 4.13 -0.76 -5.14
N PHE A 16 3.20 -1.49 -5.75
CA PHE A 16 2.33 -2.43 -5.04
C PHE A 16 3.11 -3.55 -4.33
N TRP A 17 4.25 -3.99 -4.86
CA TRP A 17 5.04 -5.03 -4.20
C TRP A 17 5.55 -4.58 -2.81
N GLN A 18 5.84 -3.29 -2.61
CA GLN A 18 6.26 -2.75 -1.31
C GLN A 18 5.12 -2.84 -0.30
N VAL A 19 3.90 -2.52 -0.73
CA VAL A 19 2.69 -2.59 0.11
C VAL A 19 2.34 -4.05 0.41
N ALA A 20 2.50 -4.94 -0.56
CA ALA A 20 2.27 -6.37 -0.39
C ALA A 20 3.28 -7.02 0.58
N SER A 21 4.46 -6.43 0.76
CA SER A 21 5.52 -6.94 1.64
C SER A 21 5.53 -6.30 3.03
N TRP A 22 4.52 -5.48 3.38
CA TRP A 22 4.46 -4.87 4.70
C TRP A 22 4.23 -5.86 5.83
N THR A 23 4.74 -5.51 7.01
CA THR A 23 4.42 -6.16 8.27
C THR A 23 3.35 -5.37 9.04
N PRO A 24 2.75 -5.95 10.10
CA PRO A 24 1.85 -5.22 10.99
C PRO A 24 2.47 -3.92 11.54
N GLU A 25 3.77 -3.90 11.79
CA GLU A 25 4.51 -2.72 12.26
C GLU A 25 4.57 -1.63 11.19
N ASN A 26 4.77 -1.99 9.91
CA ASN A 26 4.71 -1.02 8.82
C ASN A 26 3.32 -0.39 8.70
N VAL A 27 2.27 -1.21 8.83
CA VAL A 27 0.88 -0.75 8.82
C VAL A 27 0.63 0.23 9.97
N ALA A 28 1.02 -0.13 11.19
CA ALA A 28 0.85 0.73 12.36
C ALA A 28 1.64 2.05 12.22
N TRP A 29 2.87 1.98 11.74
CA TRP A 29 3.72 3.15 11.51
C TRP A 29 3.13 4.11 10.47
N LEU A 30 2.60 3.58 9.37
CA LEU A 30 2.02 4.38 8.30
C LEU A 30 0.64 4.93 8.68
N ALA A 31 -0.18 4.15 9.39
CA ALA A 31 -1.51 4.58 9.83
C ALA A 31 -1.47 5.84 10.70
N GLN A 32 -0.37 6.07 11.43
CA GLN A 32 -0.16 7.29 12.22
C GLN A 32 0.32 8.51 11.40
N ARG A 33 0.63 8.34 10.12
CA ARG A 33 1.27 9.36 9.25
C ARG A 33 0.41 9.83 8.09
N ILE A 34 -0.72 9.18 7.86
CA ILE A 34 -1.65 9.54 6.78
C ILE A 34 -3.05 9.80 7.34
N GLU A 35 -3.78 10.66 6.66
CA GLU A 35 -5.21 10.83 6.92
C GLU A 35 -5.96 9.53 6.61
N ASN A 36 -6.91 9.18 7.48
CA ASN A 36 -7.70 7.94 7.38
C ASN A 36 -6.81 6.67 7.37
N GLY A 37 -5.78 6.63 8.22
CA GLY A 37 -4.84 5.49 8.30
C GLY A 37 -5.46 4.18 8.77
N ASP A 38 -6.61 4.22 9.45
CA ASP A 38 -7.39 3.03 9.82
C ASP A 38 -7.80 2.19 8.60
N ARG A 39 -7.90 2.83 7.43
CA ARG A 39 -8.22 2.18 6.16
C ARG A 39 -7.19 1.14 5.73
N ILE A 40 -5.92 1.30 6.08
CA ILE A 40 -4.87 0.38 5.66
C ILE A 40 -5.18 -1.04 6.15
N ALA A 41 -5.55 -1.16 7.43
CA ALA A 41 -5.95 -2.42 8.05
C ALA A 41 -7.38 -2.81 7.67
N ARG A 42 -8.35 -1.88 7.79
CA ARG A 42 -9.77 -2.14 7.53
C ARG A 42 -10.04 -2.65 6.11
N GLU A 43 -9.31 -2.14 5.13
CA GLU A 43 -9.47 -2.52 3.72
C GLU A 43 -8.41 -3.54 3.28
N ASN A 44 -7.53 -3.98 4.17
CA ASN A 44 -6.49 -4.97 3.91
C ASN A 44 -5.65 -4.64 2.66
N TRP A 45 -4.98 -3.49 2.69
CA TRP A 45 -4.20 -2.99 1.55
C TRP A 45 -3.11 -3.97 1.10
N MET A 46 -2.51 -4.73 2.02
CA MET A 46 -1.50 -5.75 1.69
C MET A 46 -2.07 -6.81 0.75
N ALA A 47 -3.25 -7.36 1.05
CA ALA A 47 -3.91 -8.35 0.20
C ALA A 47 -4.33 -7.76 -1.15
N GLN A 48 -4.82 -6.52 -1.18
CA GLN A 48 -5.16 -5.86 -2.44
C GLN A 48 -3.92 -5.62 -3.32
N ALA A 49 -2.83 -5.15 -2.72
CA ALA A 49 -1.58 -4.91 -3.41
C ALA A 49 -0.97 -6.20 -3.97
N ALA A 50 -1.06 -7.31 -3.24
CA ALA A 50 -0.65 -8.62 -3.74
C ALA A 50 -1.43 -9.04 -5.00
N ARG A 51 -2.76 -8.83 -5.01
CA ARG A 51 -3.60 -9.11 -6.19
C ARG A 51 -3.24 -8.22 -7.38
N LEU A 52 -3.02 -6.92 -7.13
CA LEU A 52 -2.63 -5.97 -8.17
C LEU A 52 -1.25 -6.31 -8.76
N GLN A 53 -0.30 -6.73 -7.92
CA GLN A 53 1.00 -7.19 -8.36
C GLN A 53 0.91 -8.45 -9.23
N GLN A 54 0.12 -9.46 -8.82
CA GLN A 54 -0.09 -10.66 -9.61
C GLN A 54 -0.78 -10.37 -10.94
N SER A 55 -1.82 -9.52 -10.96
CA SER A 55 -2.50 -9.12 -12.18
C SER A 55 -1.57 -8.40 -13.17
N ARG A 56 -0.61 -7.62 -12.66
CA ARG A 56 0.41 -6.97 -13.49
C ARG A 56 1.35 -7.97 -14.13
N LEU A 57 1.79 -9.00 -13.39
CA LEU A 57 2.62 -10.08 -13.93
C LEU A 57 1.88 -10.86 -15.03
N ALA A 58 0.60 -11.16 -14.82
CA ALA A 58 -0.23 -11.89 -15.80
C ALA A 58 -0.48 -11.12 -17.11
N LYS A 59 -0.39 -9.78 -17.11
CA LYS A 59 -0.53 -8.95 -18.32
C LYS A 59 0.76 -8.84 -19.14
N LEU A 60 1.90 -9.23 -18.57
CA LEU A 60 3.22 -9.13 -19.20
C LEU A 60 3.75 -10.48 -19.70
N ALA A 61 3.02 -11.57 -19.42
CA ALA A 61 3.28 -12.93 -19.90
C ALA A 61 2.37 -13.24 -21.09
#